data_AF-A0A5S4WAE0-F1
#
_entry.id   AF-A0A5S4WAE0-F1
#
_cell.length_a   1.000
_cell.length_b   1.000
_cell.length_c   1.000
_cell.angle_alpha   90.00
_cell.angle_beta   90.00
_cell.angle_gamma   90.00
#
_symmetry.space_group_name_H-M   'P 1'
#
loop_
_entity.id
_entity.type
_entity.pdbx_description
1 polymer ?
#
loop_
_entity_poly.entity_id
_entity_poly.type
_entity_poly.pdbx_seq_one_letter_code
_entity_poly.pdbx_strand_id
1 'polypeptide(L)'
;MTGPELKQLRADLSDAIERELTAVDMAKLCALPEKGGADTIRRWEVSGPTLAATKVLRVLAMASERYPILEKFDIFDRHDVRVEDRPAKRAAFRAQMRDEVLRRLG
;
A
#
# COMPACT_ATOMS: atom_id res chain seq x y z
N MET A 1 12.56 2.11 -2.74
CA MET A 1 11.85 0.84 -2.95
C MET A 1 12.56 0.16 -4.09
N THR A 2 13.09 -1.03 -3.88
CA THR A 2 13.70 -1.87 -4.91
C THR A 2 12.64 -2.75 -5.59
N GLY A 3 13.00 -3.44 -6.66
CA GLY A 3 12.09 -4.38 -7.33
C GLY A 3 11.62 -5.53 -6.43
N PRO A 4 12.53 -6.23 -5.73
CA PRO A 4 12.15 -7.25 -4.76
C PRO A 4 11.23 -6.73 -3.64
N GLU A 5 11.48 -5.51 -3.15
CA GLU A 5 10.59 -4.87 -2.15
C GLU A 5 9.18 -4.60 -2.71
N LEU A 6 9.06 -4.22 -3.98
CA LEU A 6 7.74 -4.07 -4.64
C LEU A 6 7.04 -5.42 -4.78
N LYS A 7 7.76 -6.47 -5.17
CA LYS A 7 7.19 -7.81 -5.29
C LYS A 7 6.68 -8.32 -3.94
N GLN A 8 7.45 -8.09 -2.86
CA GLN A 8 7.02 -8.40 -1.49
C GLN A 8 5.80 -7.57 -1.09
N LEU A 9 5.79 -6.27 -1.40
CA LEU A 9 4.64 -5.40 -1.15
C LEU A 9 3.36 -5.92 -1.81
N ARG A 10 3.43 -6.42 -3.04
CA ARG A 10 2.27 -7.02 -3.71
C ARG A 10 1.73 -8.22 -2.93
N ALA A 11 2.61 -9.09 -2.43
CA ALA A 11 2.21 -10.24 -1.60
C ALA A 11 1.61 -9.78 -0.27
N ASP A 12 2.27 -8.87 0.43
CA ASP A 12 1.83 -8.37 1.73
C ASP A 12 0.50 -7.61 1.65
N LEU A 13 0.26 -6.90 0.54
CA LEU A 13 -1.03 -6.27 0.27
C LEU A 13 -2.10 -7.31 -0.06
N SER A 14 -1.76 -8.36 -0.81
CA SER A 14 -2.69 -9.45 -1.12
C SER A 14 -3.18 -10.14 0.14
N ASP A 15 -2.26 -10.44 1.06
CA ASP A 15 -2.56 -10.97 2.39
C ASP A 15 -3.46 -10.01 3.16
N ALA A 16 -3.12 -8.71 3.17
CA ALA A 16 -3.85 -7.72 3.94
C ALA A 16 -5.31 -7.55 3.48
N ILE A 17 -5.59 -7.67 2.18
CA ILE A 17 -6.95 -7.55 1.63
C ILE A 17 -7.64 -8.90 1.39
N GLU A 18 -7.00 -10.00 1.81
CA GLU A 18 -7.48 -11.38 1.61
C GLU A 18 -7.85 -11.69 0.14
N ARG A 19 -7.13 -11.08 -0.80
CA ARG A 19 -7.34 -11.24 -2.26
C ARG A 19 -6.01 -11.16 -2.98
N GLU A 20 -5.73 -12.14 -3.83
CA GLU A 20 -4.52 -12.16 -4.65
C GLU A 20 -4.48 -10.95 -5.61
N LEU A 21 -3.44 -10.12 -5.51
CA LEU A 21 -3.22 -8.99 -6.39
C LEU A 21 -2.38 -9.40 -7.59
N THR A 22 -2.95 -9.21 -8.77
CA THR A 22 -2.22 -9.37 -10.03
C THR A 22 -1.38 -8.13 -10.36
N ALA A 23 -0.50 -8.24 -11.36
CA ALA A 23 0.20 -7.07 -11.90
C ALA A 23 -0.77 -6.04 -12.52
N VAL A 24 -1.95 -6.48 -12.99
CA VAL A 24 -3.00 -5.58 -13.50
C VAL A 24 -3.64 -4.81 -12.35
N ASP A 25 -3.93 -5.48 -11.24
CA ASP A 25 -4.48 -4.84 -10.04
C ASP A 25 -3.51 -3.80 -9.49
N MET A 26 -2.22 -4.15 -9.38
CA MET A 26 -1.19 -3.19 -8.96
C MET A 26 -1.07 -2.00 -9.94
N ALA A 27 -1.27 -2.23 -11.23
CA ALA A 27 -1.28 -1.15 -12.22
C ALA A 27 -2.46 -0.20 -11.99
N LYS A 28 -3.66 -0.73 -11.71
CA LYS A 28 -4.83 0.08 -11.33
C LYS A 28 -4.59 0.89 -10.06
N LEU A 29 -4.03 0.26 -9.01
CA LEU A 29 -3.73 0.94 -7.75
C LEU A 29 -2.70 2.07 -7.91
N CYS A 30 -1.77 1.92 -8.85
CA CYS A 30 -0.78 2.93 -9.22
C CYS A 30 -1.29 3.93 -10.26
N ALA A 31 -2.57 3.89 -10.65
CA ALA A 31 -3.19 4.71 -11.71
C ALA A 31 -2.42 4.65 -13.05
N LEU A 32 -1.84 3.49 -13.37
CA LEU A 32 -1.17 3.27 -14.64
C LEU A 32 -2.20 3.03 -15.77
N PRO A 33 -1.84 3.35 -17.03
CA PRO A 33 -2.70 3.05 -18.18
C PRO A 33 -3.03 1.56 -18.27
N GLU A 34 -4.27 1.25 -18.65
CA GLU A 34 -4.72 -0.14 -18.83
C GLU A 34 -3.82 -0.91 -19.81
N LYS A 35 -3.46 -0.25 -20.92
CA LYS A 35 -2.53 -0.80 -21.90
C LYS A 35 -1.09 -0.63 -21.42
N GLY A 36 -0.43 -1.75 -21.11
CA GLY A 36 0.99 -1.79 -20.74
C GLY A 36 1.29 -1.45 -19.27
N GLY A 37 0.28 -1.14 -18.45
CA GLY A 37 0.43 -0.92 -17.02
C GLY A 37 0.97 -2.17 -16.29
N ALA A 38 0.41 -3.34 -16.58
CA ALA A 38 0.85 -4.60 -15.98
C ALA A 38 2.31 -4.94 -16.32
N ASP A 39 2.75 -4.68 -17.55
CA ASP A 39 4.15 -4.89 -17.96
C ASP A 39 5.09 -3.89 -17.29
N THR A 40 4.59 -2.69 -16.99
CA THR A 40 5.33 -1.69 -16.22
C THR A 40 5.52 -2.14 -14.78
N ILE A 41 4.49 -2.70 -14.13
CA ILE A 41 4.61 -3.32 -12.80
C ILE A 41 5.62 -4.46 -12.82
N ARG A 42 5.54 -5.40 -13.78
CA ARG A 42 6.49 -6.52 -13.89
C ARG A 42 7.94 -6.03 -14.07
N ARG A 43 8.15 -4.99 -14.87
CA ARG A 43 9.48 -4.37 -15.00
C ARG A 43 9.95 -3.76 -13.68
N TRP A 44 9.08 -3.04 -12.99
CA TRP A 44 9.40 -2.47 -11.68
C TRP A 44 9.69 -3.51 -10.61
N GLU A 45 9.06 -4.69 -10.64
CA GLU A 45 9.39 -5.80 -9.75
C GLU A 45 10.84 -6.32 -9.95
N VAL A 46 11.49 -5.98 -11.07
CA VAL A 46 12.90 -6.28 -11.34
C VAL A 46 13.79 -5.06 -11.10
N SER A 47 13.50 -3.94 -11.76
CA SER A 47 14.36 -2.75 -11.77
C SER A 47 14.12 -1.78 -10.61
N GLY A 48 13.00 -1.93 -9.91
CA GLY A 48 12.46 -0.93 -8.98
C GLY A 48 11.52 0.08 -9.67
N PRO A 49 10.55 0.62 -8.92
CA PRO A 49 9.62 1.65 -9.39
C PRO A 49 10.26 3.04 -9.48
N THR A 50 9.59 3.96 -10.18
CA THR A 50 9.98 5.38 -10.18
C THR A 50 9.80 6.01 -8.80
N LEU A 51 10.42 7.17 -8.56
CA LEU A 51 10.23 7.92 -7.31
C LEU A 51 8.77 8.32 -7.06
N ALA A 52 8.03 8.68 -8.12
CA ALA A 52 6.62 9.02 -8.01
C ALA A 52 5.77 7.80 -7.61
N ALA A 53 5.98 6.67 -8.28
CA ALA A 53 5.29 5.42 -7.96
C ALA A 53 5.64 4.91 -6.56
N THR A 54 6.90 5.05 -6.15
CA THR A 54 7.36 4.68 -4.79
C THR A 54 6.55 5.38 -3.70
N LYS A 55 6.16 6.65 -3.91
CA LYS A 55 5.34 7.40 -2.94
C LYS A 55 3.95 6.78 -2.81
N VAL A 56 3.31 6.48 -3.94
CA VAL A 56 1.98 5.83 -3.97
C VAL A 56 2.04 4.46 -3.31
N LEU A 57 3.03 3.64 -3.68
CA LEU A 57 3.23 2.29 -3.15
C LEU A 57 3.46 2.29 -1.63
N ARG A 58 4.22 3.27 -1.10
CA ARG A 58 4.40 3.42 0.35
C ARG A 58 3.12 3.80 1.08
N VAL A 59 2.22 4.55 0.45
CA VAL A 59 0.91 4.86 1.02
C VAL A 59 0.05 3.59 1.05
N LEU A 60 -0.02 2.87 -0.07
CA LEU A 60 -0.77 1.61 -0.15
C LEU A 60 -0.27 0.59 0.88
N ALA A 61 1.05 0.48 1.06
CA ALA A 61 1.69 -0.42 2.03
C ALA A 61 1.12 -0.30 3.45
N MET A 62 0.61 0.88 3.84
CA MET A 62 0.02 1.08 5.17
C MET A 62 -1.26 0.28 5.41
N ALA A 63 -1.88 -0.30 4.37
CA ALA A 63 -2.99 -1.25 4.53
C ALA A 63 -2.55 -2.56 5.21
N SER A 64 -1.26 -2.90 5.10
CA SER A 64 -0.67 -4.09 5.70
C SER A 64 -0.01 -3.76 7.04
N GLU A 65 -0.10 -4.69 7.98
CA GLU A 65 0.49 -4.52 9.32
C GLU A 65 2.02 -4.60 9.34
N ARG A 66 2.59 -5.21 8.29
CA ARG A 66 4.03 -5.41 8.10
C ARG A 66 4.77 -4.10 7.81
N TYR A 67 4.05 -3.04 7.46
CA TYR A 67 4.63 -1.73 7.18
C TYR A 67 4.24 -0.70 8.25
N PRO A 68 5.17 0.20 8.61
CA PRO A 68 4.85 1.29 9.51
C PRO A 68 3.87 2.26 8.83
N ILE A 69 2.94 2.79 9.62
CA ILE A 69 2.20 3.98 9.25
C ILE A 69 3.21 5.13 9.30
N LEU A 70 3.45 5.81 8.18
CA LEU A 70 4.52 6.81 8.07
C LEU A 70 4.38 7.91 9.14
N GLU A 71 5.50 8.39 9.69
CA GLU A 71 5.56 9.43 10.72
C GLU A 71 4.88 10.75 10.32
N LYS A 72 4.74 11.06 9.02
CA LYS A 72 3.93 12.22 8.58
C LYS A 72 2.43 12.09 8.92
N PHE A 73 1.98 10.89 9.31
CA PHE A 73 0.67 10.61 9.87
C PHE A 73 0.72 10.47 11.40
N ASP A 74 1.60 11.22 12.07
CA ASP A 74 1.74 11.36 13.54
C ASP A 74 0.44 11.72 14.29
N ILE A 75 -0.68 11.76 13.58
CA ILE A 75 -2.06 11.85 14.06
C ILE A 75 -2.29 10.90 15.24
N PHE A 76 -1.67 9.72 15.26
CA PHE A 76 -1.85 8.74 16.34
C PHE A 76 -0.94 8.96 17.55
N ASP A 77 0.23 9.57 17.36
CA ASP A 77 1.21 9.78 18.44
C ASP A 77 1.21 11.22 18.98
N ARG A 78 0.30 12.07 18.49
CA ARG A 78 0.00 13.38 19.09
C ARG A 78 -0.39 13.26 20.57
N HIS A 79 -0.04 14.30 21.32
CA HIS A 79 -0.29 14.41 22.76
C HIS A 79 -1.78 14.44 23.14
N ASP A 80 -2.68 14.72 22.20
CA ASP A 80 -4.14 14.71 22.38
C ASP A 80 -4.77 13.32 22.16
N VAL A 81 -4.01 12.34 21.67
CA VAL A 81 -4.46 10.96 21.54
C VAL A 81 -4.01 10.15 22.74
N ARG A 82 -4.97 9.66 23.51
CA ARG A 82 -4.70 8.76 24.64
C ARG A 82 -3.94 7.54 24.14
N VAL A 83 -2.89 7.17 24.86
CA VAL A 83 -2.00 6.06 24.50
C VAL A 83 -2.79 4.74 24.35
N GLU A 84 -3.78 4.53 25.21
CA GLU A 84 -4.70 3.38 25.18
C GLU A 84 -5.53 3.27 23.90
N ASP A 85 -5.86 4.38 23.25
CA ASP A 85 -6.68 4.41 22.03
C ASP A 85 -5.85 4.21 20.75
N ARG A 86 -4.52 4.35 20.83
CA ARG A 86 -3.63 4.31 19.65
C ARG A 86 -3.73 2.98 18.88
N PRO A 87 -3.75 1.80 19.52
CA PRO A 87 -3.91 0.54 18.79
C PRO A 87 -5.23 0.47 18.01
N ALA A 88 -6.35 0.86 18.63
CA ALA A 88 -7.66 0.86 18.00
C ALA A 88 -7.73 1.83 16.82
N LYS A 89 -7.18 3.04 16.98
CA LYS A 89 -7.11 4.02 15.89
C LYS A 89 -6.24 3.57 14.72
N ARG A 90 -5.09 2.94 14.99
CA ARG A 90 -4.22 2.34 13.96
C ARG A 90 -4.95 1.23 13.21
N ALA A 91 -5.66 0.35 13.92
CA ALA A 91 -6.47 -0.71 13.31
C ALA A 91 -7.58 -0.13 12.41
N ALA A 92 -8.30 0.89 12.88
CA ALA A 92 -9.34 1.56 12.11
C ALA A 92 -8.79 2.22 10.83
N PHE A 93 -7.63 2.88 10.92
CA PHE A 93 -6.95 3.45 9.76
C PHE A 93 -6.55 2.38 8.75
N ARG A 94 -5.98 1.27 9.20
CA ARG A 94 -5.64 0.15 8.31
C ARG A 94 -6.86 -0.43 7.62
N ALA A 95 -7.98 -0.57 8.34
CA ALA A 95 -9.24 -0.99 7.74
C ALA A 95 -9.69 -0.03 6.63
N GLN A 96 -9.66 1.28 6.88
CA GLN A 96 -9.97 2.29 5.86
C GLN A 96 -9.03 2.21 4.64
N MET A 97 -7.74 1.95 4.86
CA MET A 97 -6.78 1.77 3.77
C MET A 97 -7.07 0.52 2.94
N ARG A 98 -7.44 -0.59 3.58
CA ARG A 98 -7.87 -1.81 2.88
C ARG A 98 -9.14 -1.58 2.05
N ASP A 99 -10.13 -0.89 2.63
CA ASP A 99 -11.37 -0.54 1.92
C ASP A 99 -11.09 0.35 0.70
N GLU A 100 -10.17 1.30 0.82
CA GLU A 100 -9.75 2.15 -0.30
C GLU A 100 -9.02 1.35 -1.39
N VAL A 101 -8.17 0.39 -1.02
CA VAL A 101 -7.52 -0.52 -1.99
C VAL A 101 -8.59 -1.31 -2.74
N LEU A 102 -9.54 -1.93 -2.03
CA LEU A 102 -10.62 -2.70 -2.63
C LEU A 102 -11.48 -1.84 -3.57
N ARG A 103 -11.86 -0.63 -3.13
CA ARG A 103 -12.63 0.32 -3.93
C ARG A 103 -11.96 0.70 -5.26
N ARG A 104 -10.63 0.83 -5.27
CA ARG A 104 -9.87 1.14 -6.50
C ARG A 104 -9.78 -0.02 -7.47
N LEU A 105 -9.95 -1.26 -6.99
CA LEU A 105 -9.88 -2.45 -7.85
C LEU A 105 -11.18 -2.71 -8.62
N GLY A 106 -12.29 -2.13 -8.16
CA GLY A 106 -13.64 -2.41 -8.64
C GLY A 106 -14.28 -3.51 -7.82
#